data_AF-A0A815J2V2-F1
#
_entry.id   AF-A0A815J2V2-F1
#
_cell.length_a   1.000
_cell.length_b   1.000
_cell.length_c   1.000
_cell.angle_alpha   90.00
_cell.angle_beta   90.00
_cell.angle_gamma   90.00
#
_symmetry.space_group_name_H-M   'P 1'
#
loop_
_entity.id
_entity.type
_entity.pdbx_description
1 polymer ?
#
loop_
_entity_poly.entity_id
_entity_poly.type
_entity_poly.pdbx_seq_one_letter_code
_entity_poly.pdbx_strand_id
1 'polypeptide(L)'
;MAMANNKTLCFTCNKEKITYACEGCSKRFCLIHLTEHQQILNEELNHIINDYDQFKQRINEQKQNPQNHSLIKQINQWETNSIEIIQQKAQECITNVIKSSQIFINDIEMKFNNLSDQIKQIHKENEFNEINLIYLRNQLIKITQELNNPSNMSIRKNSQSFINDISIILLKNKKSIQKTGQSQLQQPSSYDRIDSDEDSHNQRSKKSNMISDNDDDDNYKQRRFDPVTRSSATLSKLRINFDDSDDENEDSRHYSYSKRDIAEYRNHYPNARSNKNINDNYDFYTNQIRSHPDGDFIDNIHKNWFGDHRKLEYHHGYIEWLFPLQEKGLNISAEPLQKHEIESISKDKEALDRLLESYKLMLDFYGFKLVDVNIGEIRRLSGDAYKSRFHNLNSASHNYLRITRILKCLGEFKYEHLKFPFLAAILRESITENTLSNCVRSCKDSWIETLRSPEERRAIRQYARELVEYRNKGMTPPKSHKAIRP
;
A
#
# COMPACT_ATOMS: atom_id res chain seq x y z
N MET A 1 -77.18 -31.53 50.09
CA MET A 1 -76.04 -30.62 50.31
C MET A 1 -75.31 -31.05 51.57
N ALA A 2 -74.15 -31.69 51.44
CA ALA A 2 -73.25 -31.98 52.56
C ALA A 2 -71.98 -31.18 52.30
N MET A 3 -71.68 -30.19 53.13
CA MET A 3 -70.44 -29.41 53.06
C MET A 3 -69.29 -30.34 53.45
N ALA A 4 -68.57 -30.88 52.46
CA ALA A 4 -67.34 -31.62 52.70
C ALA A 4 -66.32 -30.68 53.34
N ASN A 5 -65.95 -30.97 54.58
CA ASN A 5 -64.96 -30.22 55.34
C ASN A 5 -63.57 -30.55 54.77
N ASN A 6 -63.25 -30.03 53.59
CA ASN A 6 -62.01 -30.29 52.83
C ASN A 6 -60.83 -29.49 53.41
N LYS A 7 -60.56 -29.64 54.71
CA LYS A 7 -59.36 -29.11 55.36
C LYS A 7 -58.33 -30.22 55.45
N THR A 8 -57.13 -29.97 54.93
CA THR A 8 -55.99 -30.86 55.06
C THR A 8 -54.78 -30.06 55.57
N LEU A 9 -53.72 -30.75 55.99
CA LEU A 9 -52.52 -30.09 56.52
C LEU A 9 -51.73 -29.37 55.42
N CYS A 10 -51.40 -28.10 55.67
CA CYS A 10 -50.47 -27.33 54.83
C CYS A 10 -49.02 -27.73 55.13
N PHE A 11 -48.24 -28.03 54.10
CA PHE A 11 -46.83 -28.45 54.23
C PHE A 11 -45.95 -27.45 55.01
N THR A 12 -46.12 -26.14 54.78
CA THR A 12 -45.25 -25.12 55.39
C THR A 12 -45.62 -24.79 56.85
N CYS A 13 -46.91 -24.59 57.16
CA CYS A 13 -47.33 -24.15 58.50
C CYS A 13 -47.95 -25.24 59.38
N ASN A 14 -48.14 -26.46 58.84
CA ASN A 14 -48.67 -27.62 59.53
C ASN A 14 -50.03 -27.41 60.22
N LYS A 15 -50.87 -26.51 59.68
CA LYS A 15 -52.24 -26.22 60.16
C LYS A 15 -53.27 -26.82 59.20
N GLU A 16 -54.37 -27.35 59.74
CA GLU A 16 -55.53 -27.80 58.95
C GLU A 16 -56.25 -26.61 58.31
N LYS A 17 -56.13 -26.50 56.98
CA LYS A 17 -56.72 -25.44 56.16
C LYS A 17 -57.20 -26.01 54.84
N ILE A 18 -57.94 -25.24 54.06
CA ILE A 18 -58.15 -25.59 52.64
C ILE A 18 -56.78 -25.51 51.95
N THR A 19 -56.35 -26.61 51.34
CA THR A 19 -55.05 -26.69 50.65
C THR A 19 -55.19 -27.07 49.20
N TYR A 20 -54.22 -26.62 48.41
CA TYR A 20 -54.07 -26.88 46.99
C TYR A 20 -52.79 -27.68 46.76
N ALA A 21 -52.81 -28.63 45.83
CA ALA A 21 -51.64 -29.43 45.49
C ALA A 21 -50.78 -28.73 44.43
N CYS A 22 -49.47 -28.74 44.62
CA CYS A 22 -48.51 -28.45 43.55
C CYS A 22 -48.05 -29.79 42.95
N GLU A 23 -48.29 -29.99 41.65
CA GLU A 23 -47.90 -31.22 40.97
C GLU A 23 -46.38 -31.38 40.87
N GLY A 24 -45.65 -30.26 40.71
CA GLY A 24 -44.18 -30.27 40.54
C GLY A 24 -43.41 -30.77 41.76
N CYS A 25 -43.78 -30.33 42.97
CA CYS A 25 -43.14 -30.79 44.21
C CYS A 25 -43.98 -31.83 44.99
N SER A 26 -45.16 -32.20 44.46
CA SER A 26 -46.10 -33.16 45.06
C SER A 26 -46.54 -32.83 46.50
N LYS A 27 -46.48 -31.56 46.91
CA LYS A 27 -46.85 -31.07 48.25
C LYS A 27 -48.15 -30.27 48.21
N ARG A 28 -48.82 -30.16 49.37
CA ARG A 28 -50.07 -29.38 49.52
C ARG A 28 -49.86 -28.14 50.38
N PHE A 29 -50.35 -26.99 49.92
CA PHE A 29 -50.17 -25.70 50.57
C PHE A 29 -51.51 -25.00 50.77
N CYS A 30 -51.70 -24.26 51.87
CA CYS A 30 -52.81 -23.30 51.92
C CYS A 30 -52.54 -22.14 50.97
N LEU A 31 -53.58 -21.39 50.58
CA LEU A 31 -53.48 -20.33 49.56
C LEU A 31 -52.27 -19.38 49.74
N ILE A 32 -52.02 -18.92 50.97
CA ILE A 32 -50.90 -18.01 51.29
C ILE A 32 -49.54 -18.66 50.96
N HIS A 33 -49.24 -19.83 51.53
CA HIS A 33 -47.97 -20.52 51.28
C HIS A 33 -47.85 -21.09 49.87
N LEU A 34 -48.96 -21.28 49.14
CA LEU A 34 -48.92 -21.61 47.71
C LEU A 34 -48.42 -20.41 46.92
N THR A 35 -48.91 -19.21 47.23
CA THR A 35 -48.44 -17.96 46.60
C THR A 35 -46.97 -17.71 46.93
N GLU A 36 -46.53 -17.92 48.16
CA GLU A 36 -45.11 -17.82 48.54
C GLU A 36 -44.26 -18.86 47.80
N HIS A 37 -44.73 -20.11 47.70
CA HIS A 37 -44.06 -21.15 46.93
C HIS A 37 -43.93 -20.79 45.44
N GLN A 38 -44.98 -20.20 44.85
CA GLN A 38 -44.94 -19.69 43.48
C GLN A 38 -44.01 -18.49 43.31
N GLN A 39 -43.90 -17.62 44.33
CA GLN A 39 -42.93 -16.51 44.32
C GLN A 39 -41.49 -17.03 44.27
N ILE A 40 -41.15 -18.05 45.07
CA ILE A 40 -39.82 -18.69 45.03
C ILE A 40 -39.52 -19.28 43.65
N LEU A 41 -40.48 -19.98 43.03
CA LEU A 41 -40.31 -20.52 41.68
C LEU A 41 -40.15 -19.40 40.62
N ASN A 42 -40.82 -18.27 40.82
CA ASN A 42 -40.67 -17.11 39.95
C ASN A 42 -39.28 -16.46 40.10
N GLU A 43 -38.74 -16.41 41.32
CA GLU A 43 -37.36 -15.98 41.58
C GLU A 43 -36.34 -16.91 40.90
N GLU A 44 -36.52 -18.23 41.00
CA GLU A 44 -35.68 -19.22 40.30
C GLU A 44 -35.76 -19.05 38.77
N LEU A 45 -36.95 -18.80 38.22
CA LEU A 45 -37.12 -18.52 36.79
C LEU A 45 -36.40 -17.24 36.38
N ASN A 46 -36.46 -16.18 37.20
CA ASN A 46 -35.75 -14.94 36.93
C ASN A 46 -34.22 -15.15 36.93
N HIS A 47 -33.69 -16.02 37.79
CA HIS A 47 -32.27 -16.40 37.73
C HIS A 47 -31.92 -17.10 36.41
N ILE A 48 -32.74 -18.03 35.95
CA ILE A 48 -32.54 -18.72 34.65
C ILE A 48 -32.61 -17.74 33.48
N ILE A 49 -33.55 -16.79 33.51
CA ILE A 49 -33.69 -15.75 32.47
C ILE A 49 -32.43 -14.87 32.43
N ASN A 50 -31.92 -14.45 33.58
CA ASN A 50 -30.69 -13.67 33.67
C ASN A 50 -29.48 -14.46 33.13
N ASP A 51 -29.35 -15.74 33.47
CA ASP A 51 -28.28 -16.60 32.94
C ASP A 51 -28.38 -16.76 31.41
N TYR A 52 -29.59 -16.89 30.88
CA TYR A 52 -29.86 -16.95 29.45
C TYR A 52 -29.44 -15.65 28.74
N ASP A 53 -29.81 -14.49 29.28
CA ASP A 53 -29.46 -13.20 28.70
C ASP A 53 -27.94 -12.95 28.72
N GLN A 54 -27.28 -13.30 29.82
CA GLN A 54 -25.81 -13.25 29.91
C GLN A 54 -25.14 -14.16 28.88
N PHE A 55 -25.66 -15.38 28.70
CA PHE A 55 -25.13 -16.31 27.70
C PHE A 55 -25.34 -15.80 26.26
N LYS A 56 -26.53 -15.27 25.96
CA LYS A 56 -26.86 -14.67 24.67
C LYS A 56 -25.95 -13.47 24.38
N GLN A 57 -25.66 -12.64 25.38
CA GLN A 57 -24.73 -11.54 25.27
C GLN A 57 -23.32 -12.03 24.92
N ARG A 58 -22.79 -13.04 25.63
CA ARG A 58 -21.47 -13.63 25.33
C ARG A 58 -21.36 -14.18 23.91
N ILE A 59 -22.42 -14.82 23.40
CA ILE A 59 -22.46 -15.30 22.00
C ILE A 59 -22.43 -14.13 21.02
N ASN A 60 -23.22 -13.08 21.28
CA ASN A 60 -23.27 -11.90 20.42
C ASN A 60 -21.93 -11.15 20.41
N GLU A 61 -21.28 -11.01 21.56
CA GLU A 61 -19.94 -10.42 21.68
C GLU A 61 -18.90 -11.20 20.86
N GLN A 62 -18.93 -12.54 20.90
CA GLN A 62 -18.05 -13.37 20.07
C GLN A 62 -18.36 -13.28 18.57
N LYS A 63 -19.64 -13.14 18.19
CA LYS A 63 -20.03 -12.92 16.79
C LYS A 63 -19.63 -11.54 16.27
N GLN A 64 -19.75 -10.51 17.10
CA GLN A 64 -19.41 -9.14 16.74
C GLN A 64 -17.90 -8.92 16.72
N ASN A 65 -17.16 -9.59 17.61
CA ASN A 65 -15.70 -9.50 17.70
C ASN A 65 -15.02 -10.88 17.59
N PRO A 66 -14.97 -11.50 16.40
CA PRO A 66 -14.33 -12.80 16.19
C PRO A 66 -12.86 -12.81 16.62
N GLN A 67 -12.18 -11.66 16.54
CA GLN A 67 -10.78 -11.46 16.92
C GLN A 67 -10.49 -11.66 18.42
N ASN A 68 -11.52 -11.64 19.28
CA ASN A 68 -11.35 -11.86 20.72
C ASN A 68 -11.28 -13.36 21.10
N HIS A 69 -11.34 -14.26 20.11
CA HIS A 69 -11.26 -15.71 20.32
C HIS A 69 -9.93 -16.11 20.97
N SER A 70 -9.97 -17.04 21.92
CA SER A 70 -8.79 -17.49 22.69
C SER A 70 -7.65 -17.99 21.80
N LEU A 71 -7.95 -18.78 20.76
CA LEU A 71 -6.96 -19.25 19.80
C LEU A 71 -6.33 -18.12 18.98
N ILE A 72 -7.10 -17.08 18.64
CA ILE A 72 -6.57 -15.92 17.90
C ILE A 72 -5.61 -15.15 18.80
N LYS A 73 -5.93 -14.99 20.09
CA LYS A 73 -5.00 -14.40 21.06
C LYS A 73 -3.69 -15.18 21.16
N GLN A 74 -3.75 -16.52 21.12
CA GLN A 74 -2.54 -17.37 21.12
C GLN A 74 -1.73 -17.21 19.83
N ILE A 75 -2.39 -17.11 18.68
CA ILE A 75 -1.72 -16.84 17.39
C ILE A 75 -1.04 -15.47 17.43
N ASN A 76 -1.74 -14.42 17.89
CA ASN A 76 -1.18 -13.06 17.98
C ASN A 76 -0.02 -12.99 18.98
N GLN A 77 -0.09 -13.73 20.09
CA GLN A 77 0.99 -13.82 21.06
C GLN A 77 2.22 -14.54 20.47
N TRP A 78 2.01 -15.63 19.73
CA TRP A 78 3.09 -16.31 19.03
C TRP A 78 3.71 -15.42 17.94
N GLU A 79 2.90 -14.67 17.19
CA GLU A 79 3.37 -13.71 16.19
C GLU A 79 4.26 -12.65 16.84
N THR A 80 3.79 -12.05 17.93
CA THR A 80 4.53 -11.04 18.69
C THR A 80 5.89 -11.56 19.15
N ASN A 81 5.91 -12.76 19.77
CA ASN A 81 7.14 -13.39 20.23
C ASN A 81 8.10 -13.72 19.07
N SER A 82 7.56 -14.15 17.93
CA SER A 82 8.37 -14.49 16.75
C SER A 82 9.03 -13.26 16.14
N ILE A 83 8.31 -12.14 16.06
CA ILE A 83 8.86 -10.85 15.60
C ILE A 83 9.96 -10.38 16.54
N GLU A 84 9.76 -10.48 17.85
CA GLU A 84 10.77 -10.09 18.85
C GLU A 84 12.07 -10.89 18.68
N ILE A 85 11.97 -12.20 18.49
CA ILE A 85 13.13 -13.08 18.26
C ILE A 85 13.89 -12.68 16.97
N ILE A 86 13.19 -12.32 15.89
CA ILE A 86 13.80 -11.83 14.65
C ILE A 86 14.53 -10.51 14.90
N GLN A 87 13.89 -9.58 15.61
CA GLN A 87 14.46 -8.26 15.89
C GLN A 87 15.71 -8.37 16.76
N GLN A 88 15.68 -9.20 17.80
CA GLN A 88 16.85 -9.45 18.66
C GLN A 88 18.04 -9.99 17.87
N LYS A 89 17.82 -10.95 16.96
CA LYS A 89 18.90 -11.47 16.11
C LYS A 89 19.41 -10.46 15.09
N ALA A 90 18.54 -9.65 14.51
CA ALA A 90 18.97 -8.56 13.65
C ALA A 90 19.86 -7.58 14.41
N GLN A 91 19.47 -7.19 15.63
CA GLN A 91 20.21 -6.27 16.48
C GLN A 91 21.57 -6.83 16.92
N GLU A 92 21.64 -8.13 17.24
CA GLU A 92 22.89 -8.82 17.55
C GLU A 92 23.85 -8.78 16.36
N CYS A 93 23.37 -9.09 15.15
CA CYS A 93 24.16 -9.02 13.91
C CYS A 93 24.67 -7.59 13.65
N ILE A 94 23.80 -6.59 13.75
CA ILE A 94 24.18 -5.17 13.58
C ILE A 94 25.26 -4.78 14.59
N THR A 95 25.10 -5.18 15.85
CA THR A 95 26.07 -4.87 16.92
C THR A 95 27.43 -5.50 16.62
N ASN A 96 27.46 -6.74 16.12
CA ASN A 96 28.71 -7.42 15.74
C ASN A 96 29.40 -6.76 14.54
N VAL A 97 28.63 -6.28 13.55
CA VAL A 97 29.16 -5.52 12.41
C VAL A 97 29.76 -4.20 12.87
N ILE A 98 29.05 -3.44 13.72
CA ILE A 98 29.53 -2.17 14.25
C ILE A 98 30.83 -2.36 15.04
N LYS A 99 30.89 -3.34 15.95
CA LYS A 99 32.11 -3.64 16.74
C LYS A 99 33.29 -3.98 15.83
N SER A 100 33.06 -4.82 14.83
CA SER A 100 34.11 -5.24 13.90
C SER A 100 34.57 -4.09 13.00
N SER A 101 33.65 -3.21 12.60
CA SER A 101 33.95 -1.98 11.87
C SER A 101 34.78 -1.01 12.71
N GLN A 102 34.44 -0.84 14.00
CA GLN A 102 35.21 0.02 14.91
C GLN A 102 36.65 -0.49 15.08
N ILE A 103 36.85 -1.79 15.24
CA ILE A 103 38.19 -2.39 15.30
C ILE A 103 38.99 -2.10 14.02
N PHE A 104 38.35 -2.25 12.86
CA PHE A 104 38.99 -1.94 11.57
C PHE A 104 39.36 -0.46 11.43
N ILE A 105 38.45 0.45 11.77
CA ILE A 105 38.72 1.89 11.74
C ILE A 105 39.84 2.28 12.68
N ASN A 106 39.89 1.70 13.89
CA ASN A 106 40.97 1.95 14.85
C ASN A 106 42.35 1.48 14.32
N ASP A 107 42.41 0.36 13.60
CA ASP A 107 43.65 -0.10 12.96
C ASP A 107 44.12 0.86 11.86
N ILE A 108 43.19 1.35 11.03
CA ILE A 108 43.48 2.37 10.02
C ILE A 108 43.96 3.67 10.65
N GLU A 109 43.32 4.11 11.74
CA GLU A 109 43.70 5.31 12.47
C GLU A 109 45.11 5.17 13.06
N MET A 110 45.46 4.02 13.65
CA MET A 110 46.83 3.77 14.13
C MET A 110 47.86 3.83 13.00
N LYS A 111 47.59 3.22 11.84
CA LYS A 111 48.48 3.27 10.66
C LYS A 111 48.65 4.70 10.15
N PHE A 112 47.57 5.47 10.12
CA PHE A 112 47.58 6.86 9.70
C PHE A 112 48.38 7.75 10.66
N ASN A 113 48.18 7.59 11.96
CA ASN A 113 48.92 8.34 12.98
C ASN A 113 50.42 8.06 12.92
N ASN A 114 50.81 6.79 12.75
CA ASN A 114 52.22 6.43 12.55
C ASN A 114 52.81 7.11 11.30
N LEU A 115 52.09 7.10 10.18
CA LEU A 115 52.54 7.79 8.97
C LEU A 115 52.62 9.31 9.17
N SER A 116 51.68 9.90 9.91
CA SER A 116 51.70 11.32 10.28
C SER A 116 52.96 11.68 11.07
N ASP A 117 53.35 10.84 12.02
CA ASP A 117 54.55 11.05 12.84
C ASP A 117 55.83 10.89 12.02
N GLN A 118 55.88 9.93 11.09
CA GLN A 118 56.99 9.81 10.13
C GLN A 118 57.12 11.07 9.25
N ILE A 119 56.00 11.61 8.75
CA ILE A 119 55.99 12.85 7.95
C ILE A 119 56.53 14.03 8.78
N LYS A 120 56.06 14.19 10.02
CA LYS A 120 56.53 15.26 10.92
C LYS A 120 58.02 15.14 11.23
N GLN A 121 58.52 13.93 11.42
CA GLN A 121 59.94 13.69 11.71
C GLN A 121 60.82 14.07 10.51
N ILE A 122 60.49 13.57 9.31
CA ILE A 122 61.21 13.90 8.07
C ILE A 122 61.20 15.41 7.81
N HIS A 123 60.06 16.07 8.04
CA HIS A 123 59.95 17.52 7.90
C HIS A 123 60.82 18.28 8.92
N LYS A 124 60.93 17.77 10.17
CA LYS A 124 61.72 18.40 11.23
C LYS A 124 63.22 18.25 11.00
N GLU A 125 63.66 17.09 10.52
CA GLU A 125 65.06 16.80 10.21
C GLU A 125 65.49 17.47 8.90
N ASN A 126 64.54 17.86 8.06
CA ASN A 126 64.75 18.51 6.74
C ASN A 126 65.59 17.63 5.78
N GLU A 127 65.64 16.33 6.06
CA GLU A 127 66.33 15.30 5.27
C GLU A 127 65.29 14.48 4.50
N PHE A 128 64.97 14.92 3.28
CA PHE A 128 64.09 14.18 2.38
C PHE A 128 64.67 14.12 0.98
N ASN A 129 64.43 13.00 0.31
CA ASN A 129 64.68 12.83 -1.12
C ASN A 129 63.44 12.23 -1.80
N GLU A 130 63.51 12.07 -3.12
CA GLU A 130 62.43 11.55 -3.94
C GLU A 130 61.98 10.14 -3.50
N ILE A 131 62.89 9.32 -2.97
CA ILE A 131 62.58 7.97 -2.46
C ILE A 131 61.69 8.07 -1.22
N ASN A 132 62.01 8.97 -0.27
CA ASN A 132 61.18 9.19 0.92
C ASN A 132 59.78 9.69 0.54
N LEU A 133 59.68 10.63 -0.41
CA LEU A 133 58.40 11.19 -0.85
C LEU A 133 57.54 10.15 -1.58
N ILE A 134 58.15 9.32 -2.43
CA ILE A 134 57.45 8.21 -3.12
C ILE A 134 56.96 7.18 -2.11
N TYR A 135 57.78 6.81 -1.11
CA TYR A 135 57.39 5.88 -0.05
C TYR A 135 56.17 6.38 0.73
N LEU A 136 56.18 7.63 1.21
CA LEU A 136 55.06 8.22 1.95
C LEU A 136 53.77 8.26 1.10
N ARG A 137 53.89 8.59 -0.19
CA ARG A 137 52.76 8.62 -1.13
C ARG A 137 52.17 7.23 -1.34
N ASN A 138 53.01 6.21 -1.50
CA ASN A 138 52.55 4.82 -1.64
C ASN A 138 51.86 4.31 -0.37
N GLN A 139 52.37 4.68 0.81
CA GLN A 139 51.74 4.32 2.09
C GLN A 139 50.37 5.00 2.26
N LEU A 140 50.23 6.27 1.88
CA LEU A 140 48.92 6.95 1.84
C LEU A 140 47.95 6.24 0.91
N ILE A 141 48.37 5.92 -0.33
CA ILE A 141 47.54 5.19 -1.30
C ILE A 141 47.10 3.83 -0.73
N LYS A 142 48.00 3.11 -0.06
CA LYS A 142 47.68 1.82 0.56
C LYS A 142 46.64 1.94 1.68
N ILE A 143 46.79 2.91 2.57
CA ILE A 143 45.81 3.17 3.64
C ILE A 143 44.46 3.59 3.04
N THR A 144 44.47 4.42 2.00
CA THR A 144 43.25 4.81 1.26
C THR A 144 42.57 3.61 0.60
N GLN A 145 43.33 2.69 0.00
CA GLN A 145 42.80 1.47 -0.60
C GLN A 145 42.20 0.52 0.45
N GLU A 146 42.87 0.35 1.59
CA GLU A 146 42.37 -0.45 2.71
C GLU A 146 41.06 0.14 3.25
N LEU A 147 40.99 1.46 3.47
CA LEU A 147 39.78 2.16 3.91
C LEU A 147 38.61 2.00 2.94
N ASN A 148 38.89 2.03 1.63
CA ASN A 148 37.87 1.94 0.58
C ASN A 148 37.42 0.50 0.26
N ASN A 149 38.11 -0.53 0.74
CA ASN A 149 37.79 -1.95 0.50
C ASN A 149 37.97 -2.84 1.75
N PRO A 150 37.13 -2.69 2.79
CA PRO A 150 37.18 -3.55 3.97
C PRO A 150 36.73 -4.99 3.62
N SER A 151 37.69 -5.90 3.45
CA SER A 151 37.47 -7.29 2.99
C SER A 151 37.13 -8.28 4.12
N ASN A 152 36.74 -7.80 5.30
CA ASN A 152 36.72 -8.58 6.54
C ASN A 152 35.34 -9.17 6.93
N MET A 153 34.27 -8.95 6.16
CA MET A 153 32.94 -9.49 6.50
C MET A 153 32.16 -10.01 5.29
N SER A 154 31.51 -11.17 5.46
CA SER A 154 30.54 -11.71 4.51
C SER A 154 29.30 -12.21 5.25
N ILE A 155 28.12 -11.81 4.79
CA ILE A 155 26.86 -12.29 5.35
C ILE A 155 26.53 -13.63 4.68
N ARG A 156 26.44 -14.70 5.46
CA ARG A 156 25.99 -16.02 4.99
C ARG A 156 24.60 -16.31 5.51
N LYS A 157 23.71 -16.76 4.63
CA LYS A 157 22.36 -17.21 5.00
C LYS A 157 22.43 -18.67 5.42
N ASN A 158 22.00 -18.99 6.64
CA ASN A 158 21.90 -20.36 7.12
C ASN A 158 20.54 -20.96 6.70
N SER A 159 20.51 -22.25 6.35
CA SER A 159 19.36 -22.90 5.71
C SER A 159 18.32 -23.50 6.68
N GLN A 160 18.53 -23.37 8.00
CA GLN A 160 17.63 -23.93 9.02
C GLN A 160 16.52 -22.95 9.41
N SER A 161 15.31 -23.47 9.61
CA SER A 161 14.13 -22.73 10.04
C SER A 161 14.38 -22.08 11.40
N PHE A 162 14.42 -20.76 11.43
CA PHE A 162 14.65 -19.98 12.64
C PHE A 162 13.37 -19.78 13.49
N ILE A 163 12.20 -19.98 12.88
CA ILE A 163 10.88 -19.81 13.50
C ILE A 163 10.11 -21.13 13.35
N ASN A 164 9.45 -21.57 14.42
CA ASN A 164 8.64 -22.79 14.45
C ASN A 164 7.33 -22.60 13.67
N ASP A 165 6.86 -23.62 12.96
CA ASP A 165 5.59 -23.57 12.24
C ASP A 165 4.38 -23.77 13.18
N ILE A 166 3.26 -23.07 12.93
CA ILE A 166 1.98 -23.28 13.63
C ILE A 166 0.92 -23.73 12.63
N SER A 167 0.38 -24.92 12.88
CA SER A 167 -0.73 -25.49 12.12
C SER A 167 -2.00 -25.62 12.98
N ILE A 168 -3.14 -25.16 12.45
CA ILE A 168 -4.45 -25.38 13.08
C ILE A 168 -4.98 -26.76 12.67
N ILE A 169 -5.20 -27.64 13.65
CA ILE A 169 -5.80 -28.96 13.43
C ILE A 169 -7.30 -28.87 13.71
N LEU A 170 -8.13 -29.00 12.67
CA LEU A 170 -9.59 -29.01 12.79
C LEU A 170 -10.09 -30.39 13.23
N LEU A 171 -10.39 -30.54 14.52
CA LEU A 171 -11.04 -31.74 15.06
C LEU A 171 -12.54 -31.70 14.71
N LYS A 172 -12.95 -32.43 13.65
CA LYS A 172 -14.38 -32.62 13.33
C LYS A 172 -15.04 -33.47 14.42
N ASN A 173 -15.89 -32.88 15.25
CA ASN A 173 -16.74 -33.66 16.14
C ASN A 173 -17.93 -34.28 15.38
N LYS A 174 -17.95 -35.62 15.37
CA LYS A 174 -19.08 -36.48 14.98
C LYS A 174 -20.26 -36.22 15.92
N LYS A 175 -21.38 -35.72 15.39
CA LYS A 175 -22.75 -36.23 15.56
C LYS A 175 -23.74 -35.24 14.95
N SER A 176 -24.25 -35.63 13.79
CA SER A 176 -25.50 -35.15 13.21
C SER A 176 -26.65 -35.36 14.20
N ILE A 177 -27.36 -34.29 14.57
CA ILE A 177 -28.65 -34.39 15.27
C ILE A 177 -29.74 -34.48 14.22
N GLN A 178 -30.53 -35.54 14.38
CA GLN A 178 -31.62 -36.00 13.53
C GLN A 178 -32.74 -34.96 13.45
N LYS A 179 -33.27 -34.77 12.25
CA LYS A 179 -34.62 -34.21 12.05
C LYS A 179 -35.63 -35.26 12.53
N THR A 180 -36.40 -34.93 13.57
CA THR A 180 -37.70 -35.55 13.85
C THR A 180 -38.77 -34.46 13.76
N GLY A 181 -39.85 -34.77 13.05
CA GLY A 181 -40.80 -33.79 12.54
C GLY A 181 -42.02 -33.49 13.42
N GLN A 182 -42.81 -32.58 12.84
CA GLN A 182 -44.25 -32.35 12.94
C GLN A 182 -44.87 -31.89 14.28
N SER A 183 -45.39 -30.67 14.25
CA SER A 183 -46.78 -30.37 14.62
C SER A 183 -47.28 -29.09 13.93
N GLN A 184 -48.57 -29.09 13.64
CA GLN A 184 -49.36 -28.31 12.68
C GLN A 184 -50.16 -27.16 13.35
N LEU A 185 -50.77 -26.28 12.51
CA LEU A 185 -51.88 -25.33 12.76
C LEU A 185 -51.49 -24.00 13.46
N GLN A 186 -51.96 -22.80 13.11
CA GLN A 186 -52.96 -22.27 12.19
C GLN A 186 -52.73 -20.75 12.09
N GLN A 187 -52.99 -20.10 10.95
CA GLN A 187 -53.23 -18.64 10.90
C GLN A 187 -54.66 -18.38 10.44
N PRO A 188 -55.38 -17.39 11.00
CA PRO A 188 -56.65 -16.91 10.46
C PRO A 188 -56.46 -15.76 9.46
N SER A 189 -57.42 -15.70 8.53
CA SER A 189 -57.73 -14.63 7.57
C SER A 189 -58.04 -13.29 8.28
N SER A 190 -58.07 -12.11 7.64
CA SER A 190 -58.96 -11.77 6.53
C SER A 190 -58.84 -10.30 6.03
N TYR A 191 -59.22 -10.09 4.76
CA TYR A 191 -59.76 -8.86 4.09
C TYR A 191 -58.81 -7.64 3.94
N ASP A 192 -58.70 -6.93 2.81
CA ASP A 192 -59.63 -6.66 1.70
C ASP A 192 -58.94 -6.52 0.32
N ARG A 193 -59.68 -6.89 -0.73
CA ARG A 193 -59.46 -6.50 -2.14
C ARG A 193 -60.28 -5.24 -2.44
N ILE A 194 -59.76 -4.33 -3.27
CA ILE A 194 -60.53 -3.74 -4.39
C ILE A 194 -59.58 -3.58 -5.59
N ASP A 195 -59.90 -4.30 -6.67
CA ASP A 195 -59.43 -4.10 -8.04
C ASP A 195 -60.23 -2.98 -8.71
N SER A 196 -59.59 -2.28 -9.66
CA SER A 196 -60.24 -1.88 -10.92
C SER A 196 -59.16 -1.45 -11.93
N ASP A 197 -58.82 -2.36 -12.85
CA ASP A 197 -59.02 -2.27 -14.33
C ASP A 197 -59.27 -0.84 -14.88
N GLU A 198 -58.83 -0.41 -16.06
CA GLU A 198 -58.38 -1.10 -17.28
C GLU A 198 -57.79 -0.04 -18.24
N ASP A 199 -57.19 -0.55 -19.31
CA ASP A 199 -57.14 0.01 -20.66
C ASP A 199 -55.93 0.78 -21.24
N SER A 200 -55.44 0.12 -22.29
CA SER A 200 -54.53 0.49 -23.35
C SER A 200 -55.09 1.55 -24.31
N HIS A 201 -54.24 2.43 -24.85
CA HIS A 201 -53.88 2.44 -26.28
C HIS A 201 -52.91 3.57 -26.68
N ASN A 202 -51.84 3.13 -27.34
CA ASN A 202 -51.07 3.72 -28.44
C ASN A 202 -51.70 4.94 -29.17
N GLN A 203 -50.95 6.04 -29.37
CA GLN A 203 -50.78 6.68 -30.69
C GLN A 203 -49.72 7.81 -30.76
N ARG A 204 -49.27 8.00 -32.00
CA ARG A 204 -48.13 8.73 -32.56
C ARG A 204 -48.33 10.25 -32.77
N SER A 205 -47.21 10.98 -32.69
CA SER A 205 -46.73 12.05 -33.60
C SER A 205 -47.36 13.45 -33.64
N LYS A 206 -46.51 14.48 -33.40
CA LYS A 206 -46.15 15.68 -34.24
C LYS A 206 -45.53 16.74 -33.32
N LYS A 207 -44.24 17.13 -33.36
CA LYS A 207 -43.38 17.79 -34.36
C LYS A 207 -43.72 19.28 -34.62
N SER A 208 -42.82 20.18 -34.17
CA SER A 208 -42.46 21.50 -34.78
C SER A 208 -41.25 22.07 -34.01
N ASN A 209 -40.02 21.99 -34.53
CA ASN A 209 -39.29 22.92 -35.43
C ASN A 209 -38.33 23.83 -34.63
N MET A 210 -37.01 23.62 -34.74
CA MET A 210 -36.04 24.26 -35.67
C MET A 210 -35.73 25.72 -35.24
N ILE A 211 -34.47 26.08 -35.02
CA ILE A 211 -33.51 26.46 -36.07
C ILE A 211 -32.06 26.06 -35.71
N SER A 212 -31.36 25.59 -36.73
CA SER A 212 -29.92 25.37 -36.86
C SER A 212 -29.16 26.68 -37.11
N ASP A 213 -27.90 26.75 -36.74
CA ASP A 213 -26.86 27.33 -37.60
C ASP A 213 -25.56 26.56 -37.37
N ASN A 214 -24.99 26.07 -38.47
CA ASN A 214 -23.62 25.59 -38.58
C ASN A 214 -22.70 26.81 -38.68
N ASP A 215 -21.48 26.69 -38.17
CA ASP A 215 -20.29 27.10 -38.93
C ASP A 215 -19.06 26.38 -38.38
N ASP A 216 -18.30 25.84 -39.33
CA ASP A 216 -17.03 25.14 -39.18
C ASP A 216 -15.92 26.06 -38.64
N ASP A 217 -14.98 25.51 -37.86
CA ASP A 217 -13.56 25.72 -38.22
C ASP A 217 -12.65 24.59 -37.72
N ASP A 218 -11.93 24.02 -38.68
CA ASP A 218 -10.89 23.02 -38.61
C ASP A 218 -9.57 23.65 -38.12
N ASN A 219 -8.93 23.08 -37.09
CA ASN A 219 -7.47 22.79 -37.07
C ASN A 219 -6.94 22.40 -35.68
N TYR A 220 -6.57 21.13 -35.47
CA TYR A 220 -5.15 20.73 -35.49
C TYR A 220 -5.01 19.20 -35.28
N LYS A 221 -4.84 18.50 -36.40
CA LYS A 221 -4.16 17.21 -36.61
C LYS A 221 -3.87 16.35 -35.36
N GLN A 222 -4.80 15.42 -35.10
CA GLN A 222 -4.45 14.09 -34.61
C GLN A 222 -3.43 13.45 -35.56
N ARG A 223 -2.15 13.40 -35.19
CA ARG A 223 -1.21 12.47 -35.81
C ARG A 223 -1.56 11.06 -35.32
N ARG A 224 -2.32 10.35 -36.14
CA ARG A 224 -2.38 8.89 -36.11
C ARG A 224 -0.94 8.36 -36.20
N PHE A 225 -0.49 7.66 -35.17
CA PHE A 225 0.59 6.68 -35.34
C PHE A 225 -0.10 5.37 -35.69
N ASP A 226 -0.04 4.99 -36.97
CA ASP A 226 -0.54 3.71 -37.43
C ASP A 226 0.21 2.56 -36.72
N PRO A 227 -0.48 1.50 -36.27
CA PRO A 227 0.16 0.36 -35.66
C PRO A 227 0.84 -0.47 -36.75
N VAL A 228 2.17 -0.35 -36.86
CA VAL A 228 2.96 -1.29 -37.65
C VAL A 228 2.97 -2.63 -36.92
N THR A 229 2.16 -3.56 -37.39
CA THR A 229 2.33 -4.98 -37.14
C THR A 229 3.70 -5.40 -37.68
N ARG A 230 4.69 -5.61 -36.80
CA ARG A 230 5.96 -6.24 -37.19
C ARG A 230 6.34 -7.35 -36.23
N SER A 231 6.55 -8.51 -36.85
CA SER A 231 6.95 -9.79 -36.29
C SER A 231 8.03 -9.72 -35.20
N SER A 232 8.01 -10.74 -34.34
CA SER A 232 8.91 -11.12 -33.22
C SER A 232 10.44 -11.11 -33.45
N ALA A 233 10.96 -10.48 -34.50
CA ALA A 233 12.36 -10.53 -34.93
C ALA A 233 13.14 -9.19 -34.85
N THR A 234 12.57 -8.10 -34.31
CA THR A 234 13.19 -6.76 -34.43
C THR A 234 13.86 -6.22 -33.15
N LEU A 235 13.74 -6.90 -32.01
CA LEU A 235 14.37 -6.42 -30.75
C LEU A 235 15.90 -6.58 -30.70
N SER A 236 16.51 -7.24 -31.68
CA SER A 236 17.98 -7.33 -31.80
C SER A 236 18.66 -6.06 -32.32
N LYS A 237 17.91 -5.00 -32.66
CA LYS A 237 18.47 -3.76 -33.23
C LYS A 237 18.20 -2.45 -32.49
N LEU A 238 17.51 -2.48 -31.34
CA LEU A 238 17.49 -1.31 -30.46
C LEU A 238 18.83 -1.25 -29.71
N ARG A 239 19.82 -0.57 -30.29
CA ARG A 239 20.94 0.00 -29.52
C ARG A 239 20.32 1.05 -28.59
N ILE A 240 19.85 0.62 -27.41
CA ILE A 240 19.41 1.53 -26.36
C ILE A 240 20.68 2.17 -25.81
N ASN A 241 21.07 3.30 -26.41
CA ASN A 241 22.22 4.04 -25.92
C ASN A 241 21.80 4.87 -24.71
N PHE A 242 22.45 4.67 -23.56
CA PHE A 242 22.28 5.48 -22.34
C PHE A 242 23.45 6.46 -22.14
N ASP A 243 24.22 6.74 -23.19
CA ASP A 243 25.27 7.76 -23.15
C ASP A 243 24.66 9.16 -22.93
N ASP A 244 25.34 9.94 -22.10
CA ASP A 244 25.03 11.35 -21.84
C ASP A 244 25.40 12.16 -23.10
N SER A 245 24.44 12.41 -23.98
CA SER A 245 24.59 13.51 -24.94
C SER A 245 24.19 14.81 -24.24
N ASP A 246 25.22 15.48 -23.73
CA ASP A 246 25.36 16.93 -23.56
C ASP A 246 24.55 17.60 -22.42
N ASP A 247 25.13 17.60 -21.21
CA ASP A 247 24.74 18.52 -20.11
C ASP A 247 25.63 19.79 -20.08
N GLU A 248 26.53 20.02 -21.04
CA GLU A 248 27.48 21.16 -21.01
C GLU A 248 27.56 22.03 -22.29
N ASN A 249 26.80 21.76 -23.35
CA ASN A 249 26.73 22.65 -24.52
C ASN A 249 25.44 22.45 -25.31
N GLU A 250 24.38 23.24 -25.06
CA GLU A 250 23.17 23.18 -25.89
C GLU A 250 22.59 24.58 -26.15
N ASP A 251 23.34 25.40 -26.90
CA ASP A 251 22.76 26.49 -27.71
C ASP A 251 22.11 25.85 -28.95
N SER A 252 20.82 25.48 -28.86
CA SER A 252 20.03 25.15 -30.05
C SER A 252 18.53 25.25 -29.81
N ARG A 253 17.88 25.98 -30.70
CA ARG A 253 16.49 26.47 -30.70
C ARG A 253 15.43 25.38 -30.91
N HIS A 254 15.58 24.20 -30.30
CA HIS A 254 14.58 23.13 -30.34
C HIS A 254 14.47 22.40 -28.99
N TYR A 255 14.24 23.16 -27.93
CA TYR A 255 13.88 22.60 -26.64
C TYR A 255 12.49 21.93 -26.74
N SER A 256 12.45 20.60 -26.79
CA SER A 256 11.17 19.88 -26.83
C SER A 256 10.35 20.20 -25.58
N TYR A 257 9.01 20.28 -25.71
CA TYR A 257 8.10 20.61 -24.61
C TYR A 257 8.37 19.75 -23.36
N SER A 258 8.69 18.46 -23.53
CA SER A 258 9.04 17.56 -22.43
C SER A 258 10.32 17.95 -21.69
N LYS A 259 11.37 18.41 -22.39
CA LYS A 259 12.60 18.88 -21.74
C LYS A 259 12.31 20.13 -20.89
N ARG A 260 11.44 21.04 -21.39
CA ARG A 260 11.02 22.24 -20.66
C ARG A 260 10.20 21.96 -19.43
N ASP A 261 9.20 21.11 -19.59
CA ASP A 261 8.34 20.68 -18.50
C ASP A 261 9.16 20.09 -17.33
N ILE A 262 10.11 19.20 -17.65
CA ILE A 262 10.96 18.60 -16.63
C ILE A 262 11.93 19.62 -16.02
N ALA A 263 12.45 20.56 -16.80
CA ALA A 263 13.31 21.62 -16.27
C ALA A 263 12.57 22.57 -15.32
N GLU A 264 11.33 22.97 -15.64
CA GLU A 264 10.48 23.78 -14.75
C GLU A 264 10.26 23.05 -13.42
N TYR A 265 9.91 21.76 -13.48
CA TYR A 265 9.74 20.92 -12.30
C TYR A 265 11.03 20.81 -11.45
N ARG A 266 12.17 20.47 -12.05
CA ARG A 266 13.46 20.34 -11.34
C ARG A 266 13.87 21.65 -10.66
N ASN A 267 13.51 22.79 -11.25
CA ASN A 267 13.76 24.13 -10.72
C ASN A 267 12.66 24.63 -9.77
N HIS A 268 11.78 23.75 -9.28
CA HIS A 268 10.70 24.06 -8.33
C HIS A 268 9.71 25.10 -8.85
N TYR A 269 9.40 25.04 -10.15
CA TYR A 269 8.41 25.88 -10.80
C TYR A 269 8.63 27.37 -10.50
N PRO A 270 9.75 27.96 -10.94
CA PRO A 270 10.12 29.33 -10.58
C PRO A 270 9.06 30.36 -11.00
N ASN A 271 8.31 30.05 -12.06
CA ASN A 271 7.26 30.91 -12.63
C ASN A 271 5.83 30.52 -12.21
N ALA A 272 5.66 29.56 -11.28
CA ALA A 272 4.33 29.16 -10.83
C ALA A 272 3.62 30.34 -10.16
N ARG A 273 2.45 30.68 -10.69
CA ARG A 273 1.55 31.64 -10.06
C ARG A 273 0.94 30.98 -8.83
N SER A 274 0.96 31.67 -7.70
CA SER A 274 0.30 31.19 -6.48
C SER A 274 -0.90 32.06 -6.15
N ASN A 275 -2.01 31.40 -5.81
CA ASN A 275 -3.20 32.01 -5.25
C ASN A 275 -3.45 31.41 -3.87
N LYS A 276 -3.35 32.23 -2.81
CA LYS A 276 -3.51 31.77 -1.42
C LYS A 276 -4.96 31.43 -1.04
N ASN A 277 -5.92 31.72 -1.91
CA ASN A 277 -7.34 31.47 -1.68
C ASN A 277 -7.82 30.14 -2.28
N ILE A 278 -6.96 29.39 -2.99
CA ILE A 278 -7.26 28.06 -3.55
C ILE A 278 -6.65 27.03 -2.61
N ASN A 279 -7.46 26.09 -2.13
CA ASN A 279 -7.07 25.10 -1.13
C ASN A 279 -7.54 23.66 -1.47
N ASP A 280 -8.06 23.46 -2.69
CA ASP A 280 -8.71 22.24 -3.13
C ASP A 280 -7.85 20.99 -2.96
N ASN A 281 -6.53 21.07 -3.22
CA ASN A 281 -5.67 19.92 -3.02
C ASN A 281 -5.57 19.59 -1.53
N TYR A 282 -5.32 20.58 -0.66
CA TYR A 282 -5.28 20.33 0.78
C TYR A 282 -6.62 19.81 1.31
N ASP A 283 -7.74 20.36 0.86
CA ASP A 283 -9.08 19.91 1.24
C ASP A 283 -9.35 18.47 0.76
N PHE A 284 -8.83 18.08 -0.41
CA PHE A 284 -8.91 16.71 -0.90
C PHE A 284 -8.06 15.76 -0.04
N TYR A 285 -6.82 16.13 0.30
CA TYR A 285 -5.93 15.32 1.15
C TYR A 285 -6.35 15.24 2.62
N THR A 286 -7.13 16.21 3.09
CA THR A 286 -7.79 16.16 4.41
C THR A 286 -9.19 15.55 4.34
N ASN A 287 -9.52 14.94 3.20
CA ASN A 287 -10.75 14.18 2.96
C ASN A 287 -12.04 15.02 3.11
N GLN A 288 -11.95 16.34 2.91
CA GLN A 288 -13.08 17.29 3.00
C GLN A 288 -13.83 17.45 1.69
N ILE A 289 -13.15 17.26 0.55
CA ILE A 289 -13.78 17.26 -0.78
C ILE A 289 -13.47 15.99 -1.56
N ARG A 290 -14.29 15.71 -2.57
CA ARG A 290 -14.10 14.59 -3.49
C ARG A 290 -13.28 15.03 -4.70
N SER A 291 -12.56 14.09 -5.31
CA SER A 291 -11.98 14.32 -6.63
C SER A 291 -13.09 14.46 -7.68
N HIS A 292 -12.92 15.35 -8.65
CA HIS A 292 -13.83 15.59 -9.76
C HIS A 292 -13.13 15.48 -11.13
N PRO A 293 -13.83 15.12 -12.23
CA PRO A 293 -15.23 14.69 -12.29
C PRO A 293 -15.42 13.23 -11.84
N ASP A 294 -16.63 12.88 -11.41
CA ASP A 294 -17.07 11.50 -11.11
C ASP A 294 -16.14 10.66 -10.21
N GLY A 295 -15.43 11.34 -9.30
CA GLY A 295 -14.50 10.71 -8.37
C GLY A 295 -15.09 10.55 -6.98
N ASP A 296 -14.22 10.37 -5.97
CA ASP A 296 -14.64 10.12 -4.60
C ASP A 296 -13.71 10.84 -3.61
N PHE A 297 -14.04 10.76 -2.32
CA PHE A 297 -13.13 11.13 -1.24
C PHE A 297 -11.89 10.23 -1.26
N ILE A 298 -10.73 10.79 -0.94
CA ILE A 298 -9.45 10.06 -1.02
C ILE A 298 -9.46 8.76 -0.21
N ASP A 299 -10.08 8.76 0.99
CA ASP A 299 -10.19 7.55 1.82
C ASP A 299 -11.07 6.47 1.16
N ASN A 300 -12.12 6.88 0.44
CA ASN A 300 -12.96 5.95 -0.32
C ASN A 300 -12.26 5.43 -1.56
N ILE A 301 -11.42 6.25 -2.22
CA ILE A 301 -10.59 5.82 -3.35
C ILE A 301 -9.64 4.73 -2.87
N HIS A 302 -8.89 4.97 -1.80
CA HIS A 302 -7.95 3.99 -1.26
C HIS A 302 -8.66 2.71 -0.80
N LYS A 303 -9.79 2.83 -0.12
CA LYS A 303 -10.54 1.68 0.40
C LYS A 303 -11.20 0.84 -0.69
N ASN A 304 -11.85 1.48 -1.66
CA ASN A 304 -12.77 0.81 -2.58
C ASN A 304 -12.16 0.57 -3.98
N TRP A 305 -11.10 1.30 -4.36
CA TRP A 305 -10.53 1.21 -5.70
C TRP A 305 -9.21 0.43 -5.73
N PHE A 306 -8.61 0.16 -4.56
CA PHE A 306 -7.43 -0.72 -4.47
C PHE A 306 -7.75 -2.12 -5.00
N GLY A 307 -6.99 -2.57 -5.98
CA GLY A 307 -7.24 -3.84 -6.69
C GLY A 307 -8.32 -3.77 -7.79
N ASP A 308 -9.10 -2.69 -7.90
CA ASP A 308 -10.04 -2.47 -9.02
C ASP A 308 -9.32 -1.85 -10.21
N HIS A 309 -8.47 -2.65 -10.85
CA HIS A 309 -7.66 -2.17 -11.97
C HIS A 309 -8.49 -1.76 -13.19
N ARG A 310 -9.72 -2.27 -13.34
CA ARG A 310 -10.61 -1.85 -14.42
C ARG A 310 -11.01 -0.39 -14.21
N LYS A 311 -11.43 -0.04 -12.99
CA LYS A 311 -11.81 1.33 -12.67
C LYS A 311 -10.63 2.30 -12.85
N LEU A 312 -9.43 1.94 -12.39
CA LEU A 312 -8.24 2.78 -12.53
C LEU A 312 -7.79 2.98 -13.99
N GLU A 313 -8.00 1.99 -14.85
CA GLU A 313 -7.70 2.13 -16.28
C GLU A 313 -8.70 3.05 -16.99
N TYR A 314 -10.02 2.86 -16.79
CA TYR A 314 -11.05 3.59 -17.54
C TYR A 314 -11.37 4.98 -16.99
N HIS A 315 -11.26 5.20 -15.68
CA HIS A 315 -11.55 6.48 -15.08
C HIS A 315 -10.28 7.34 -15.06
N HIS A 316 -10.25 8.45 -15.78
CA HIS A 316 -9.04 9.28 -15.89
C HIS A 316 -8.99 10.46 -14.91
N GLY A 317 -10.13 10.87 -14.33
CA GLY A 317 -10.26 12.10 -13.53
C GLY A 317 -9.54 12.09 -12.19
N TYR A 318 -9.17 10.92 -11.65
CA TYR A 318 -8.60 10.84 -10.31
C TYR A 318 -7.10 11.18 -10.24
N ILE A 319 -6.35 11.02 -11.35
CA ILE A 319 -4.89 11.01 -11.28
C ILE A 319 -4.33 12.39 -10.92
N GLU A 320 -4.97 13.47 -11.38
CA GLU A 320 -4.55 14.82 -11.02
C GLU A 320 -4.77 15.17 -9.56
N TRP A 321 -5.79 14.58 -8.92
CA TRP A 321 -6.09 14.75 -7.50
C TRP A 321 -5.17 13.91 -6.61
N LEU A 322 -4.94 12.64 -6.97
CA LEU A 322 -4.04 11.76 -6.21
C LEU A 322 -2.58 12.17 -6.32
N PHE A 323 -2.19 12.91 -7.38
CA PHE A 323 -0.82 13.35 -7.60
C PHE A 323 -0.80 14.77 -8.18
N PRO A 324 -1.14 15.80 -7.39
CA PRO A 324 -1.21 17.16 -7.88
C PRO A 324 0.19 17.72 -8.17
N LEU A 325 0.27 18.64 -9.13
CA LEU A 325 1.50 19.33 -9.53
C LEU A 325 1.21 20.82 -9.63
N GLN A 326 2.24 21.66 -9.52
CA GLN A 326 2.09 23.13 -9.64
C GLN A 326 1.77 23.58 -11.09
N GLU A 327 1.70 22.65 -12.04
CA GLU A 327 1.28 22.86 -13.43
C GLU A 327 -0.13 22.31 -13.68
N LYS A 328 -0.85 22.91 -14.65
CA LYS A 328 -2.20 22.45 -15.02
C LYS A 328 -2.12 21.10 -15.74
N GLY A 329 -2.94 20.15 -15.29
CA GLY A 329 -3.10 18.83 -15.92
C GLY A 329 -4.18 18.81 -17.01
N LEU A 330 -4.58 17.60 -17.41
CA LEU A 330 -5.64 17.38 -18.40
C LEU A 330 -7.03 17.49 -17.75
N ASN A 331 -7.13 17.12 -16.49
CA ASN A 331 -8.33 17.34 -15.69
C ASN A 331 -8.47 18.83 -15.33
N ILE A 332 -9.41 19.48 -16.01
CA ILE A 332 -9.70 20.91 -15.82
C ILE A 332 -10.29 21.18 -14.43
N SER A 333 -10.98 20.20 -13.84
CA SER A 333 -11.57 20.31 -12.50
C SER A 333 -10.55 20.22 -11.36
N ALA A 334 -9.34 19.72 -11.61
CA ALA A 334 -8.28 19.69 -10.62
C ALA A 334 -7.47 20.99 -10.66
N GLU A 335 -7.33 21.66 -9.53
CA GLU A 335 -6.53 22.88 -9.44
C GLU A 335 -5.02 22.58 -9.39
N PRO A 336 -4.17 23.40 -10.04
CA PRO A 336 -2.73 23.30 -9.86
C PRO A 336 -2.36 23.42 -8.38
N LEU A 337 -1.40 22.60 -7.95
CA LEU A 337 -0.91 22.56 -6.57
C LEU A 337 -0.30 23.91 -6.18
N GLN A 338 -0.73 24.44 -5.04
CA GLN A 338 -0.22 25.71 -4.52
C GLN A 338 0.94 25.48 -3.55
N LYS A 339 1.87 26.44 -3.48
CA LYS A 339 3.03 26.37 -2.55
C LYS A 339 2.61 26.24 -1.08
N HIS A 340 1.56 26.94 -0.69
CA HIS A 340 1.04 26.86 0.68
C HIS A 340 0.36 25.50 0.96
N GLU A 341 -0.27 24.87 -0.03
CA GLU A 341 -0.80 23.51 0.10
C GLU A 341 0.34 22.49 0.26
N ILE A 342 1.44 22.63 -0.49
CA ILE A 342 2.64 21.78 -0.32
C ILE A 342 3.14 21.85 1.12
N GLU A 343 3.25 23.05 1.68
CA GLU A 343 3.68 23.24 3.06
C GLU A 343 2.70 22.61 4.07
N SER A 344 1.39 22.80 3.86
CA SER A 344 0.34 22.26 4.75
C SER A 344 0.30 20.73 4.71
N ILE A 345 0.22 20.12 3.52
CA ILE A 345 0.24 18.66 3.32
C ILE A 345 1.55 18.07 3.88
N SER A 346 2.69 18.74 3.69
CA SER A 346 3.98 18.25 4.20
C SER A 346 4.11 18.27 5.72
N LYS A 347 3.31 19.07 6.42
CA LYS A 347 3.26 19.15 7.89
C LYS A 347 2.18 18.25 8.48
N ASP A 348 1.14 17.95 7.72
CA ASP A 348 0.08 17.02 8.11
C ASP A 348 0.50 15.57 7.80
N LYS A 349 0.73 14.80 8.85
CA LYS A 349 1.14 13.39 8.72
C LYS A 349 0.06 12.54 8.04
N GLU A 350 -1.21 12.78 8.30
CA GLU A 350 -2.31 11.97 7.77
C GLU A 350 -2.50 12.24 6.26
N ALA A 351 -2.41 13.51 5.86
CA ALA A 351 -2.40 13.90 4.45
C ALA A 351 -1.20 13.29 3.70
N LEU A 352 -0.01 13.30 4.31
CA LEU A 352 1.18 12.71 3.72
C LEU A 352 1.08 11.17 3.62
N ASP A 353 0.52 10.51 4.64
CA ASP A 353 0.26 9.06 4.62
C ASP A 353 -0.73 8.70 3.49
N ARG A 354 -1.74 9.54 3.21
CA ARG A 354 -2.65 9.37 2.06
C ARG A 354 -1.94 9.46 0.71
N LEU A 355 -0.96 10.36 0.54
CA LEU A 355 -0.14 10.39 -0.68
C LEU A 355 0.63 9.06 -0.86
N LEU A 356 1.14 8.49 0.24
CA LEU A 356 1.81 7.20 0.20
C LEU A 356 0.85 6.05 -0.14
N GLU A 357 -0.38 6.05 0.39
CA GLU A 357 -1.42 5.08 0.01
C GLU A 357 -1.82 5.21 -1.47
N SER A 358 -1.92 6.43 -2.00
CA SER A 358 -2.10 6.67 -3.44
C SER A 358 -0.98 6.05 -4.27
N TYR A 359 0.27 6.19 -3.82
CA TYR A 359 1.42 5.58 -4.49
C TYR A 359 1.37 4.05 -4.45
N LYS A 360 1.01 3.44 -3.30
CA LYS A 360 0.82 1.98 -3.20
C LYS A 360 -0.29 1.47 -4.11
N LEU A 361 -1.40 2.19 -4.20
CA LEU A 361 -2.51 1.88 -5.11
C LEU A 361 -2.05 1.88 -6.57
N MET A 362 -1.27 2.88 -6.98
CA MET A 362 -0.75 2.95 -8.35
C MET A 362 0.33 1.90 -8.62
N LEU A 363 1.17 1.56 -7.63
CA LEU A 363 2.12 0.45 -7.77
C LEU A 363 1.39 -0.88 -8.02
N ASP A 364 0.35 -1.19 -7.23
CA ASP A 364 -0.46 -2.40 -7.42
C ASP A 364 -1.07 -2.45 -8.82
N PHE A 365 -1.62 -1.32 -9.27
CA PHE A 365 -2.14 -1.16 -10.62
C PHE A 365 -1.10 -1.41 -11.72
N TYR A 366 0.16 -1.01 -11.49
CA TYR A 366 1.28 -1.26 -12.40
C TYR A 366 1.96 -2.63 -12.23
N GLY A 367 1.49 -3.47 -11.29
CA GLY A 367 2.02 -4.83 -11.09
C GLY A 367 3.16 -4.92 -10.09
N PHE A 368 3.34 -3.90 -9.27
CA PHE A 368 4.35 -3.84 -8.21
C PHE A 368 3.71 -3.69 -6.82
N LYS A 369 4.50 -3.92 -5.79
CA LYS A 369 4.18 -3.58 -4.39
C LYS A 369 5.37 -2.93 -3.72
N LEU A 370 5.10 -1.95 -2.88
CA LEU A 370 6.10 -1.36 -1.98
C LEU A 370 6.35 -2.31 -0.82
N VAL A 371 7.59 -2.76 -0.66
CA VAL A 371 7.99 -3.69 0.42
C VAL A 371 8.80 -3.01 1.52
N ASP A 372 9.42 -1.86 1.24
CA ASP A 372 10.10 -1.04 2.23
C ASP A 372 9.91 0.45 1.90
N VAL A 373 9.20 1.17 2.77
CA VAL A 373 8.88 2.60 2.58
C VAL A 373 10.11 3.48 2.78
N ASN A 374 11.03 3.09 3.67
CA ASN A 374 12.17 3.93 4.06
C ASN A 374 13.20 4.06 2.94
N ILE A 375 13.40 2.97 2.20
CA ILE A 375 14.34 2.94 1.06
C ILE A 375 13.64 2.86 -0.30
N GLY A 376 12.30 2.84 -0.31
CA GLY A 376 11.48 2.74 -1.51
C GLY A 376 11.56 1.39 -2.24
N GLU A 377 11.98 0.30 -1.60
CA GLU A 377 12.11 -0.99 -2.26
C GLU A 377 10.74 -1.47 -2.77
N ILE A 378 10.63 -1.73 -4.07
CA ILE A 378 9.45 -2.35 -4.68
C ILE A 378 9.77 -3.74 -5.24
N ARG A 379 8.75 -4.58 -5.34
CA ARG A 379 8.83 -5.91 -5.97
C ARG A 379 7.62 -6.15 -6.87
N ARG A 380 7.74 -7.09 -7.81
CA ARG A 380 6.57 -7.61 -8.54
C ARG A 380 5.48 -8.08 -7.55
N LEU A 381 4.23 -7.95 -7.95
CA LEU A 381 3.15 -8.70 -7.30
C LEU A 381 3.41 -10.21 -7.39
N SER A 382 2.99 -10.95 -6.37
CA SER A 382 3.26 -12.38 -6.25
C SER A 382 2.54 -13.21 -7.32
N GLY A 383 3.11 -14.36 -7.68
CA GLY A 383 2.51 -15.29 -8.64
C GLY A 383 2.34 -14.67 -10.02
N ASP A 384 1.17 -14.87 -10.62
CA ASP A 384 0.86 -14.39 -11.97
C ASP A 384 0.16 -13.02 -12.00
N ALA A 385 -0.12 -12.41 -10.84
CA ALA A 385 -0.86 -11.15 -10.75
C ALA A 385 -0.18 -10.02 -11.54
N TYR A 386 1.16 -9.93 -11.45
CA TYR A 386 1.93 -8.89 -12.15
C TYR A 386 1.83 -9.00 -13.68
N LYS A 387 1.62 -10.20 -14.24
CA LYS A 387 1.66 -10.44 -15.69
C LYS A 387 0.58 -9.65 -16.41
N SER A 388 -0.65 -9.67 -15.89
CA SER A 388 -1.77 -8.91 -16.47
C SER A 388 -1.55 -7.40 -16.40
N ARG A 389 -0.91 -6.92 -15.32
CA ARG A 389 -0.60 -5.51 -15.11
C ARG A 389 0.50 -5.03 -16.04
N PHE A 390 1.57 -5.82 -16.20
CA PHE A 390 2.65 -5.51 -17.13
C PHE A 390 2.19 -5.54 -18.58
N HIS A 391 1.29 -6.47 -18.93
CA HIS A 391 0.66 -6.46 -20.25
C HIS A 391 -0.10 -5.15 -20.49
N ASN A 392 -0.95 -4.73 -19.54
CA ASN A 392 -1.65 -3.46 -19.64
C ASN A 392 -0.68 -2.27 -19.75
N LEU A 393 0.34 -2.19 -18.89
CA LEU A 393 1.31 -1.09 -18.90
C LEU A 393 2.09 -1.00 -20.24
N ASN A 394 2.43 -2.13 -20.87
CA ASN A 394 3.07 -2.13 -22.19
C ASN A 394 2.14 -1.65 -23.32
N SER A 395 0.82 -1.81 -23.16
CA SER A 395 -0.18 -1.53 -24.20
C SER A 395 -0.85 -0.17 -24.04
N ALA A 396 -0.90 0.38 -22.83
CA ALA A 396 -1.63 1.59 -22.49
C ALA A 396 -0.68 2.78 -22.25
N SER A 397 -0.20 3.40 -23.33
CA SER A 397 0.83 4.45 -23.27
C SER A 397 0.43 5.71 -22.48
N HIS A 398 -0.86 5.98 -22.30
CA HIS A 398 -1.33 7.08 -21.45
C HIS A 398 -0.90 6.90 -19.97
N ASN A 399 -0.69 5.65 -19.53
CA ASN A 399 -0.13 5.36 -18.21
C ASN A 399 1.31 5.88 -18.06
N TYR A 400 2.05 6.12 -19.15
CA TYR A 400 3.39 6.70 -19.06
C TYR A 400 3.37 8.16 -18.63
N LEU A 401 2.35 8.91 -19.07
CA LEU A 401 2.11 10.28 -18.61
C LEU A 401 1.67 10.31 -17.14
N ARG A 402 0.84 9.34 -16.73
CA ARG A 402 0.45 9.16 -15.32
C ARG A 402 1.68 8.86 -14.44
N ILE A 403 2.58 7.98 -14.87
CA ILE A 403 3.84 7.69 -14.16
C ILE A 403 4.71 8.94 -14.06
N THR A 404 4.88 9.71 -15.14
CA THR A 404 5.62 10.98 -15.09
C THR A 404 5.03 11.92 -14.04
N ARG A 405 3.69 12.05 -13.98
CA ARG A 405 3.00 12.88 -12.98
C ARG A 405 3.24 12.39 -11.54
N ILE A 406 3.12 11.09 -11.32
CA ILE A 406 3.40 10.46 -10.02
C ILE A 406 4.83 10.76 -9.59
N LEU A 407 5.82 10.54 -10.47
CA LEU A 407 7.23 10.78 -10.14
C LEU A 407 7.52 12.26 -9.86
N LYS A 408 6.94 13.20 -10.61
CA LYS A 408 7.07 14.64 -10.29
C LYS A 408 6.45 14.94 -8.91
N CYS A 409 5.23 14.46 -8.65
CA CYS A 409 4.51 14.71 -7.41
C CYS A 409 5.29 14.16 -6.19
N LEU A 410 5.86 12.96 -6.27
CA LEU A 410 6.67 12.40 -5.19
C LEU A 410 7.84 13.33 -4.79
N GLY A 411 8.37 14.12 -5.73
CA GLY A 411 9.44 15.09 -5.46
C GLY A 411 9.00 16.51 -5.16
N GLU A 412 7.70 16.81 -5.22
CA GLU A 412 7.12 18.00 -4.59
C GLU A 412 6.97 17.79 -3.07
N PHE A 413 6.86 16.52 -2.65
CA PHE A 413 6.71 16.12 -1.25
C PHE A 413 7.94 15.37 -0.73
N LYS A 414 7.84 14.81 0.48
CA LYS A 414 8.94 14.14 1.20
C LYS A 414 9.26 12.72 0.70
N TYR A 415 9.02 12.42 -0.57
CA TYR A 415 9.11 11.06 -1.14
C TYR A 415 10.03 10.94 -2.37
N GLU A 416 11.00 11.85 -2.55
CA GLU A 416 12.00 11.78 -3.64
C GLU A 416 12.72 10.42 -3.68
N HIS A 417 13.02 9.84 -2.51
CA HIS A 417 13.73 8.57 -2.37
C HIS A 417 12.98 7.36 -2.95
N LEU A 418 11.67 7.46 -3.18
CA LEU A 418 10.87 6.37 -3.77
C LEU A 418 11.07 6.23 -5.28
N LYS A 419 11.56 7.28 -5.96
CA LYS A 419 11.66 7.29 -7.43
C LYS A 419 12.77 6.39 -7.95
N PHE A 420 13.96 6.47 -7.36
CA PHE A 420 15.12 5.73 -7.83
C PHE A 420 14.88 4.20 -7.86
N PRO A 421 14.37 3.56 -6.78
CA PRO A 421 14.03 2.14 -6.81
C PRO A 421 12.95 1.79 -7.84
N PHE A 422 11.96 2.66 -8.05
CA PHE A 422 10.94 2.46 -9.08
C PHE A 422 11.56 2.44 -10.48
N LEU A 423 12.39 3.42 -10.82
CA LEU A 423 13.11 3.48 -12.09
C LEU A 423 14.02 2.25 -12.28
N ALA A 424 14.72 1.85 -11.23
CA ALA A 424 15.62 0.71 -11.28
C ALA A 424 14.85 -0.60 -11.53
N ALA A 425 13.69 -0.78 -10.90
CA ALA A 425 12.80 -1.91 -11.15
C ALA A 425 12.29 -1.90 -12.59
N ILE A 426 11.79 -0.76 -13.10
CA ILE A 426 11.36 -0.63 -14.50
C ILE A 426 12.49 -1.00 -15.46
N LEU A 427 13.71 -0.48 -15.26
CA LEU A 427 14.84 -0.78 -16.13
C LEU A 427 15.19 -2.26 -16.12
N ARG A 428 15.17 -2.90 -14.95
CA ARG A 428 15.42 -4.34 -14.82
C ARG A 428 14.38 -5.16 -15.59
N GLU A 429 13.09 -4.84 -15.41
CA GLU A 429 11.99 -5.49 -16.12
C GLU A 429 12.05 -5.26 -17.63
N SER A 430 12.44 -4.08 -18.05
CA SER A 430 12.42 -3.68 -19.46
C SER A 430 13.65 -4.19 -20.23
N ILE A 431 14.83 -4.17 -19.60
CA ILE A 431 16.11 -4.50 -20.25
C ILE A 431 16.47 -5.97 -20.05
N THR A 432 16.48 -6.47 -18.82
CA THR A 432 16.94 -7.84 -18.51
C THR A 432 15.83 -8.85 -18.72
N GLU A 433 14.67 -8.60 -18.12
CA GLU A 433 13.56 -9.57 -18.09
C GLU A 433 12.71 -9.48 -19.36
N ASN A 434 12.79 -8.36 -20.09
CA ASN A 434 12.05 -8.07 -21.32
C ASN A 434 10.52 -8.21 -21.15
N THR A 435 10.02 -7.91 -19.96
CA THR A 435 8.60 -7.97 -19.57
C THR A 435 7.91 -6.61 -19.66
N LEU A 436 8.67 -5.50 -19.65
CA LEU A 436 8.20 -4.11 -19.77
C LEU A 436 8.92 -3.35 -20.91
N SER A 437 9.25 -4.02 -22.01
CA SER A 437 10.09 -3.46 -23.08
C SER A 437 9.58 -2.14 -23.66
N ASN A 438 8.27 -1.87 -23.64
CA ASN A 438 7.71 -0.63 -24.18
C ASN A 438 7.92 0.58 -23.27
N CYS A 439 8.30 0.36 -22.00
CA CYS A 439 8.57 1.42 -21.04
C CYS A 439 9.98 2.03 -21.18
N VAL A 440 10.93 1.33 -21.82
CA VAL A 440 12.35 1.75 -21.89
C VAL A 440 12.50 3.20 -22.35
N ARG A 441 11.80 3.56 -23.42
CA ARG A 441 11.92 4.90 -24.03
C ARG A 441 11.45 5.99 -23.08
N SER A 442 10.23 5.86 -22.53
CA SER A 442 9.71 6.83 -21.55
C SER A 442 10.54 6.86 -20.27
N CYS A 443 11.07 5.72 -19.85
CA CYS A 443 11.98 5.66 -18.71
C CYS A 443 13.24 6.48 -18.96
N LYS A 444 13.88 6.29 -20.12
CA LYS A 444 15.11 7.00 -20.52
C LYS A 444 14.85 8.50 -20.73
N ASP A 445 13.88 8.83 -21.57
CA ASP A 445 13.71 10.18 -22.11
C ASP A 445 12.90 11.10 -21.16
N SER A 446 12.21 10.54 -20.16
CA SER A 446 11.34 11.32 -19.28
C SER A 446 11.46 10.95 -17.81
N TRP A 447 11.33 9.68 -17.44
CA TRP A 447 11.22 9.31 -16.02
C TRP A 447 12.52 9.47 -15.24
N ILE A 448 13.68 9.13 -15.84
CA ILE A 448 15.00 9.39 -15.23
C ILE A 448 15.19 10.88 -14.96
N GLU A 449 14.75 11.74 -15.88
CA GLU A 449 14.90 13.19 -15.76
C GLU A 449 14.05 13.81 -14.62
N THR A 450 13.09 13.06 -14.06
CA THR A 450 12.30 13.49 -12.88
C THR A 450 13.06 13.40 -11.56
N LEU A 451 14.23 12.73 -11.52
CA LEU A 451 15.13 12.75 -10.38
C LEU A 451 15.75 14.15 -10.29
N ARG A 452 15.67 14.80 -9.12
CA ARG A 452 16.28 16.13 -8.94
C ARG A 452 17.81 16.07 -8.89
N SER A 453 18.39 15.05 -8.25
CA SER A 453 19.85 14.90 -8.13
C SER A 453 20.50 14.50 -9.48
N PRO A 454 21.49 15.29 -9.96
CA PRO A 454 22.33 14.88 -11.10
C PRO A 454 23.09 13.57 -10.84
N GLU A 455 23.51 13.30 -9.60
CA GLU A 455 24.22 12.09 -9.18
C GLU A 455 23.30 10.87 -9.34
N GLU A 456 22.06 10.94 -8.86
CA GLU A 456 21.08 9.88 -9.03
C GLU A 456 20.75 9.62 -10.51
N ARG A 457 20.65 10.67 -11.33
CA ARG A 457 20.47 10.53 -12.79
C ARG A 457 21.65 9.80 -13.44
N ARG A 458 22.89 10.16 -13.08
CA ARG A 458 24.09 9.48 -13.57
C ARG A 458 24.13 8.01 -13.11
N ALA A 459 23.83 7.76 -11.84
CA ALA A 459 23.83 6.42 -11.26
C ALA A 459 22.78 5.50 -11.91
N ILE A 460 21.56 5.99 -12.17
CA ILE A 460 20.52 5.17 -12.80
C ILE A 460 20.82 4.88 -14.28
N ARG A 461 21.46 5.82 -15.01
CA ARG A 461 21.95 5.57 -16.38
C ARG A 461 23.10 4.57 -16.40
N GLN A 462 24.02 4.66 -15.44
CA GLN A 462 25.08 3.67 -15.26
C GLN A 462 24.51 2.28 -15.00
N TYR A 463 23.52 2.19 -14.10
CA TYR A 463 22.82 0.93 -13.86
C TYR A 463 22.15 0.38 -15.11
N ALA A 464 21.52 1.23 -15.92
CA ALA A 464 20.91 0.81 -17.18
C ALA A 464 21.96 0.22 -18.15
N ARG A 465 23.16 0.81 -18.24
CA ARG A 465 24.28 0.27 -19.04
C ARG A 465 24.72 -1.10 -18.55
N GLU A 466 24.87 -1.26 -17.24
CA GLU A 466 25.22 -2.56 -16.63
C GLU A 466 24.17 -3.63 -16.95
N LEU A 467 22.87 -3.30 -16.86
CA LEU A 467 21.80 -4.23 -17.23
C LEU A 467 21.88 -4.68 -18.70
N VAL A 468 22.24 -3.77 -19.61
CA VAL A 468 22.45 -4.11 -21.03
C VAL A 468 23.63 -5.07 -21.17
N GLU A 469 24.74 -4.83 -20.46
CA GLU A 469 25.88 -5.75 -20.46
C GLU A 469 25.54 -7.12 -19.91
N TYR A 470 24.85 -7.20 -18.77
CA TYR A 470 24.41 -8.46 -18.18
C TYR A 470 23.52 -9.24 -19.15
N ARG A 471 22.56 -8.57 -19.80
CA ARG A 471 21.71 -9.17 -20.83
C ARG A 471 22.54 -9.71 -22.01
N ASN A 472 23.48 -8.92 -22.52
CA ASN A 472 24.33 -9.32 -23.65
C ASN A 472 25.25 -10.50 -23.32
N LYS A 473 25.70 -10.59 -22.06
CA LYS A 473 26.53 -11.69 -21.53
C LYS A 473 25.70 -12.91 -21.09
N GLY A 474 24.37 -12.86 -21.15
CA GLY A 474 23.49 -13.93 -20.65
C GLY A 474 23.58 -14.15 -19.14
N MET A 475 23.99 -13.13 -18.39
CA MET A 475 24.20 -13.18 -16.94
C MET A 475 23.02 -12.56 -16.19
N THR A 476 22.78 -13.00 -14.96
CA THR A 476 21.77 -12.39 -14.09
C THR A 476 22.36 -11.19 -13.34
N PRO A 477 21.79 -9.98 -13.44
CA PRO A 477 22.24 -8.83 -12.67
C PRO A 477 21.95 -9.02 -11.17
N PRO A 478 22.75 -8.37 -10.29
CA PRO A 478 22.52 -8.37 -8.84
C PRO A 478 21.06 -8.06 -8.49
N LYS A 479 20.52 -8.73 -7.47
CA LYS A 479 19.10 -8.58 -7.07
C LYS A 479 18.80 -7.27 -6.33
N SER A 480 19.80 -6.59 -5.77
CA SER A 480 19.59 -5.42 -4.93
C SER A 480 19.98 -4.12 -5.63
N HIS A 481 19.01 -3.22 -5.80
CA HIS A 481 19.25 -1.82 -6.17
C HIS A 481 19.86 -0.99 -5.02
N LYS A 482 19.96 -1.56 -3.80
CA LYS A 482 20.47 -0.88 -2.60
C LYS A 482 21.93 -0.42 -2.74
N ALA A 483 22.72 -1.09 -3.57
CA ALA A 483 24.13 -0.75 -3.79
C ALA A 483 24.34 0.32 -4.87
N ILE A 484 23.25 0.87 -5.45
CA ILE A 484 23.30 1.64 -6.70
C ILE A 484 22.91 3.10 -6.49
N ARG A 485 22.17 3.41 -5.42
CA ARG A 485 21.86 4.80 -5.08
C ARG A 485 23.11 5.43 -4.44
N PRO A 486 23.64 6.52 -5.02
CA PRO A 486 24.86 7.17 -4.55
C PRO A 486 24.70 7.86 -3.19
#